data_AF-A0A8B8B8K2-F1
#
_entry.id   AF-A0A8B8B8K2-F1
#
_cell.length_a   1.000
_cell.length_b   1.000
_cell.length_c   1.000
_cell.angle_alpha   90.00
_cell.angle_beta   90.00
_cell.angle_gamma   90.00
#
_symmetry.space_group_name_H-M   'P 1'
#
loop_
_entity.id
_entity.type
_entity.pdbx_description
1 polymer ?
#
loop_
_entity_poly.entity_id
_entity_poly.type
_entity_poly.pdbx_seq_one_letter_code
_entity_poly.pdbx_strand_id
1 'polypeptide(L)'
;MAKREDRCLQSCQQQWRLSSFGFQHDQPLDFVTFQWGHPRLYILWTLSGAVFHVLVLALQPYFFREVLPNLKWFIYLTNWSYIVLAVYGIVEATAAIFVNVCRKEIINGDSTVLPWYLRIQWSLYYVSTTSAITVTLLFILNIEEARSFSSLL
;
A
#
# COMPACT_ATOMS: atom_id res chain seq x y z
N MET A 1 -16.71 19.85 37.58
CA MET A 1 -16.34 19.90 36.14
C MET A 1 -14.94 19.33 35.88
N ALA A 2 -13.96 19.47 36.78
CA ALA A 2 -12.60 18.91 36.66
C ALA A 2 -12.52 17.41 36.25
N LYS A 3 -13.37 16.54 36.82
CA LYS A 3 -13.37 15.09 36.56
C LYS A 3 -13.68 14.68 35.10
N ARG A 4 -14.11 15.62 34.24
CA ARG A 4 -14.41 15.36 32.82
C ARG A 4 -13.23 15.70 31.90
N GLU A 5 -12.46 16.73 32.25
CA GLU A 5 -11.25 17.13 31.52
C GLU A 5 -10.13 16.10 31.69
N ASP A 6 -9.95 15.57 32.91
CA ASP A 6 -8.95 14.54 33.20
C ASP A 6 -9.14 13.27 32.35
N ARG A 7 -10.40 12.90 32.05
CA ARG A 7 -10.72 11.74 31.20
C ARG A 7 -10.43 11.97 29.72
N CYS A 8 -10.60 13.19 29.22
CA CYS A 8 -10.27 13.53 27.83
C CYS A 8 -8.75 13.58 27.64
N LEU A 9 -8.01 14.16 28.59
CA LEU A 9 -6.55 14.19 28.57
C LEU A 9 -5.94 12.78 28.64
N GLN A 10 -6.51 11.91 29.47
CA GLN A 10 -6.12 10.49 29.51
C GLN A 10 -6.44 9.78 28.19
N SER A 11 -7.62 9.99 27.59
CA SER A 11 -7.95 9.40 26.28
C SER A 11 -7.02 9.87 25.17
N CYS A 12 -6.71 11.18 25.11
CA CYS A 12 -5.75 11.72 24.15
C CYS A 12 -4.34 11.17 24.37
N GLN A 13 -3.86 11.06 25.61
CA GLN A 13 -2.55 10.45 25.89
C GLN A 13 -2.51 8.95 25.53
N GLN A 14 -3.61 8.23 25.70
CA GLN A 14 -3.71 6.82 25.35
C GLN A 14 -3.68 6.61 23.83
N GLN A 15 -4.26 7.54 23.09
CA GLN A 15 -4.31 7.53 21.62
C GLN A 15 -2.97 7.89 20.96
N TRP A 16 -2.08 8.58 21.69
CA TRP A 16 -0.72 8.96 21.24
C TRP A 16 0.40 8.07 21.80
N ARG A 17 0.10 6.94 22.46
CA ARG A 17 1.15 5.98 22.81
C ARG A 17 1.81 5.48 21.53
N LEU A 18 3.13 5.41 21.49
CA LEU A 18 3.86 4.78 20.37
C LEU A 18 3.40 3.34 20.08
N SER A 19 2.71 2.68 21.03
CA SER A 19 2.04 1.41 20.82
C SER A 19 0.81 1.50 19.89
N SER A 20 0.07 2.62 19.84
CA SER A 20 -1.01 2.86 18.86
C SER A 20 -0.49 3.32 17.50
N PHE A 21 0.75 3.82 17.44
CA PHE A 21 1.49 4.01 16.18
C PHE A 21 2.00 2.69 15.60
N GLY A 22 1.87 1.60 16.36
CA GLY A 22 2.18 0.26 15.90
C GLY A 22 1.17 -0.17 14.85
N PHE A 23 1.63 -0.97 13.90
CA PHE A 23 0.88 -1.76 12.94
C PHE A 23 -0.10 -2.75 13.64
N GLN A 24 -0.95 -2.26 14.53
CA GLN A 24 -1.99 -2.95 15.28
C GLN A 24 -3.31 -2.45 14.70
N HIS A 25 -3.67 -3.04 13.57
CA HIS A 25 -5.02 -2.92 13.07
C HIS A 25 -5.89 -3.92 13.84
N ASP A 26 -7.02 -3.46 14.34
CA ASP A 26 -7.84 -4.23 15.29
C ASP A 26 -8.47 -5.47 14.66
N GLN A 27 -8.62 -5.52 13.33
CA GLN A 27 -9.27 -6.63 12.63
C GLN A 27 -8.41 -7.17 11.46
N PRO A 28 -7.86 -8.40 11.56
CA PRO A 28 -7.09 -9.01 10.48
C PRO A 28 -7.94 -9.38 9.25
N LEU A 29 -9.26 -9.47 9.42
CA LEU A 29 -10.21 -9.80 8.34
C LEU A 29 -10.24 -8.73 7.24
N ASP A 30 -10.08 -7.46 7.61
CA ASP A 30 -10.17 -6.31 6.70
C ASP A 30 -9.05 -6.30 5.64
N PHE A 31 -7.94 -7.01 5.89
CA PHE A 31 -6.80 -7.11 4.98
C PHE A 31 -7.02 -8.09 3.83
N VAL A 32 -7.99 -8.99 3.96
CA VAL A 32 -8.13 -10.17 3.10
C VAL A 32 -9.54 -10.39 2.59
N THR A 33 -10.42 -9.40 2.81
CA THR A 33 -11.80 -9.42 2.37
C THR A 33 -12.21 -8.06 1.83
N PHE A 34 -13.18 -8.05 0.91
CA PHE A 34 -13.88 -6.82 0.60
C PHE A 34 -14.77 -6.45 1.78
N GLN A 35 -14.84 -5.15 2.12
CA GLN A 35 -15.81 -4.66 3.10
C GLN A 35 -17.24 -5.08 2.71
N TRP A 36 -17.52 -5.16 1.41
CA TRP A 36 -18.81 -5.51 0.82
C TRP A 36 -18.57 -6.53 -0.32
N GLY A 37 -18.67 -7.83 -0.04
CA GLY A 37 -18.57 -8.85 -1.10
C GLY A 37 -18.18 -10.25 -0.66
N HIS A 38 -18.17 -11.18 -1.60
CA HIS A 38 -17.80 -12.57 -1.36
C HIS A 38 -16.27 -12.73 -1.33
N PRO A 39 -15.68 -13.47 -0.35
CA PRO A 39 -14.22 -13.62 -0.23
C PRO A 39 -13.48 -14.11 -1.48
N ARG A 40 -14.11 -14.93 -2.33
CA ARG A 40 -13.53 -15.41 -3.59
C ARG A 40 -13.29 -14.30 -4.61
N LEU A 41 -14.18 -13.30 -4.64
CA LEU A 41 -14.01 -12.14 -5.52
C LEU A 41 -12.79 -11.31 -5.11
N TYR A 42 -12.53 -11.22 -3.80
CA TYR A 42 -11.35 -10.54 -3.29
C TYR A 42 -10.05 -11.23 -3.72
N ILE A 43 -9.99 -12.56 -3.63
CA ILE A 43 -8.81 -13.32 -4.11
C ILE A 43 -8.60 -13.13 -5.62
N LEU A 44 -9.67 -13.20 -6.42
CA LEU A 44 -9.58 -13.00 -7.86
C LEU A 44 -9.12 -11.59 -8.20
N TRP A 45 -9.61 -10.59 -7.47
CA TRP A 45 -9.22 -9.19 -7.60
C TRP A 45 -7.73 -9.00 -7.32
N THR A 46 -7.24 -9.43 -6.16
CA THR A 46 -5.84 -9.25 -5.75
C THR A 46 -4.89 -10.03 -6.66
N LEU A 47 -5.25 -11.24 -7.06
CA LEU A 47 -4.47 -12.03 -8.02
C LEU A 47 -4.40 -11.36 -9.39
N SER A 48 -5.53 -10.85 -9.90
CA SER A 48 -5.56 -10.14 -11.18
C SER A 48 -4.71 -8.87 -11.13
N GLY A 49 -4.77 -8.12 -10.03
CA GLY A 49 -3.94 -6.94 -9.80
C GLY A 49 -2.45 -7.28 -9.76
N ALA A 50 -2.06 -8.33 -9.02
CA ALA A 50 -0.67 -8.79 -8.95
C ALA A 50 -0.14 -9.19 -10.33
N VAL A 51 -0.90 -9.98 -11.09
CA VAL A 51 -0.52 -10.39 -12.45
C VAL A 51 -0.39 -9.17 -13.37
N PHE A 52 -1.35 -8.24 -13.32
CA PHE A 52 -1.31 -7.02 -14.11
C PHE A 52 -0.04 -6.21 -13.84
N HIS A 53 0.28 -5.94 -12.57
CA HIS A 53 1.46 -5.15 -12.21
C HIS A 53 2.78 -5.85 -12.56
N VAL A 54 2.87 -7.16 -12.37
CA VAL A 54 4.05 -7.94 -12.78
C VAL A 54 4.25 -7.90 -14.29
N LEU A 55 3.17 -8.05 -15.07
CA LEU A 55 3.24 -7.98 -16.53
C LEU A 55 3.67 -6.59 -17.00
N VAL A 56 3.12 -5.51 -16.43
CA VAL A 56 3.55 -4.15 -16.76
C VAL A 56 5.04 -3.98 -16.46
N LEU A 57 5.48 -4.38 -15.26
CA LEU A 57 6.88 -4.27 -14.86
C LEU A 57 7.82 -5.07 -15.78
N ALA A 58 7.42 -6.27 -16.20
CA ALA A 58 8.20 -7.13 -17.08
C ALA A 58 8.24 -6.61 -18.54
N LEU A 59 7.16 -6.01 -19.02
CA LEU A 59 7.07 -5.47 -20.39
C LEU A 59 7.67 -4.08 -20.53
N GLN A 60 7.83 -3.35 -19.43
CA GLN A 60 8.33 -1.98 -19.45
C GLN A 60 9.70 -1.84 -20.15
N PRO A 61 10.72 -2.67 -19.88
CA PRO A 61 12.01 -2.55 -20.58
C PRO A 61 11.89 -2.78 -22.09
N TYR A 62 10.96 -3.62 -22.54
CA TYR A 62 10.71 -3.86 -23.95
C TYR A 62 10.13 -2.62 -24.63
N PHE A 63 9.09 -2.01 -24.05
CA PHE A 63 8.44 -0.82 -24.63
C PHE A 63 9.33 0.44 -24.58
N PHE A 64 10.17 0.59 -23.57
CA PHE A 64 11.04 1.77 -23.42
C PHE A 64 12.45 1.56 -23.96
N ARG A 65 12.71 0.46 -24.68
CA ARG A 65 14.04 0.09 -25.17
C ARG A 65 14.71 1.17 -26.02
N GLU A 66 13.94 1.88 -26.84
CA GLU A 66 14.45 2.91 -27.75
C GLU A 66 14.65 4.27 -27.06
N VAL A 67 13.90 4.54 -25.99
CA VAL A 67 13.94 5.81 -25.26
C VAL A 67 14.98 5.78 -24.13
N LEU A 68 15.20 4.61 -23.52
CA LEU A 68 16.07 4.43 -22.36
C LEU A 68 17.03 3.25 -22.56
N PRO A 69 18.13 3.44 -23.30
CA PRO A 69 19.16 2.40 -23.40
C PRO A 69 19.83 2.21 -22.02
N ASN A 70 19.88 0.95 -21.54
CA ASN A 70 20.57 0.41 -20.35
C ASN A 70 19.83 0.48 -18.98
N LEU A 71 20.53 0.07 -17.92
CA LEU A 71 20.18 0.11 -16.47
C LEU A 71 19.72 1.50 -15.95
N LYS A 72 19.75 2.55 -16.78
CA LYS A 72 19.20 3.88 -16.45
C LYS A 72 17.72 3.83 -16.07
N TRP A 73 17.01 2.79 -16.49
CA TRP A 73 15.66 2.51 -16.01
C TRP A 73 15.59 2.49 -14.47
N PHE A 74 16.58 1.92 -13.77
CA PHE A 74 16.63 1.89 -12.30
C PHE A 74 16.97 3.23 -11.66
N ILE A 75 17.24 4.29 -12.42
CA ILE A 75 17.48 5.63 -11.85
C ILE A 75 16.16 6.33 -11.56
N TYR A 76 15.09 6.01 -12.30
CA TYR A 76 13.83 6.72 -12.15
C TYR A 76 13.07 6.29 -10.90
N LEU A 77 12.72 7.27 -10.07
CA LEU A 77 11.92 7.06 -8.86
C LEU A 77 10.55 6.44 -9.18
N THR A 78 9.96 6.77 -10.33
CA THR A 78 8.71 6.16 -10.81
C THR A 78 8.81 4.65 -10.94
N ASN A 79 9.96 4.15 -11.41
CA ASN A 79 10.18 2.72 -11.59
C ASN A 79 10.36 2.01 -10.25
N TRP A 80 11.05 2.65 -9.28
CA TRP A 80 11.12 2.15 -7.91
C TRP A 80 9.75 2.13 -7.22
N SER A 81 8.97 3.20 -7.35
CA SER A 81 7.60 3.26 -6.83
C SER A 81 6.74 2.14 -7.44
N TYR A 82 6.89 1.87 -8.74
CA TYR A 82 6.18 0.79 -9.41
C TYR A 82 6.62 -0.61 -8.95
N ILE A 83 7.92 -0.82 -8.69
CA ILE A 83 8.42 -2.08 -8.10
C ILE A 83 7.79 -2.30 -6.73
N VAL A 84 7.78 -1.27 -5.88
CA VAL A 84 7.15 -1.35 -4.54
C VAL A 84 5.67 -1.71 -4.68
N LEU A 85 4.95 -1.11 -5.62
CA LEU A 85 3.55 -1.42 -5.90
C LEU A 85 3.35 -2.88 -6.36
N ALA A 86 4.22 -3.38 -7.25
CA ALA A 86 4.15 -4.77 -7.70
C ALA A 86 4.44 -5.76 -6.56
N VAL A 87 5.45 -5.47 -5.71
CA VAL A 87 5.76 -6.27 -4.52
C VAL A 87 4.59 -6.26 -3.54
N TYR A 88 3.98 -5.09 -3.30
CA TYR A 88 2.77 -4.97 -2.49
C TYR A 88 1.65 -5.88 -3.02
N GLY A 89 1.35 -5.81 -4.32
CA GLY A 89 0.31 -6.62 -4.94
C GLY A 89 0.55 -8.13 -4.81
N ILE A 90 1.81 -8.58 -4.96
CA ILE A 90 2.18 -9.99 -4.75
C ILE A 90 1.93 -10.42 -3.29
N VAL A 91 2.35 -9.59 -2.33
CA VAL A 91 2.16 -9.88 -0.90
C VAL A 91 0.67 -9.90 -0.55
N GLU A 92 -0.12 -8.95 -1.06
CA GLU A 92 -1.56 -8.89 -0.87
C GLU A 92 -2.26 -10.14 -1.44
N ALA A 93 -1.95 -10.53 -2.69
CA ALA A 93 -2.51 -11.74 -3.29
C ALA A 93 -2.13 -13.00 -2.51
N THR A 94 -0.86 -13.11 -2.09
CA THR A 94 -0.36 -14.26 -1.32
C THR A 94 -1.03 -14.34 0.04
N ALA A 95 -1.17 -13.20 0.75
CA ALA A 95 -1.86 -13.12 2.03
C ALA A 95 -3.35 -13.48 1.89
N ALA A 96 -4.02 -12.96 0.86
CA ALA A 96 -5.42 -13.27 0.57
C ALA A 96 -5.64 -14.77 0.38
N ILE A 97 -4.82 -15.42 -0.45
CA ILE A 97 -4.88 -16.87 -0.70
C ILE A 97 -4.58 -17.64 0.57
N PHE A 98 -3.47 -17.31 1.25
CA PHE A 98 -3.04 -18.03 2.45
C PHE A 98 -4.08 -17.95 3.57
N VAL A 99 -4.68 -16.77 3.81
CA VAL A 99 -5.68 -16.64 4.86
C VAL A 99 -6.97 -17.36 4.51
N ASN A 100 -7.46 -17.23 3.27
CA ASN A 100 -8.70 -17.89 2.85
C ASN A 100 -8.58 -19.42 2.74
N VAL A 101 -7.38 -19.96 2.50
CA VAL A 101 -7.16 -21.42 2.38
C VAL A 101 -6.72 -22.04 3.71
N CYS A 102 -5.75 -21.43 4.40
CA CYS A 102 -5.05 -22.05 5.53
C CYS A 102 -5.45 -21.48 6.89
N ARG A 103 -6.04 -20.27 6.95
CA ARG A 103 -6.29 -19.56 8.23
C ARG A 103 -7.77 -19.21 8.41
N LYS A 104 -8.62 -20.25 8.44
CA LYS A 104 -10.07 -20.09 8.57
C LYS A 104 -10.49 -19.39 9.87
N GLU A 105 -9.68 -19.45 10.92
CA GLU A 105 -9.92 -18.74 12.18
C GLU A 105 -9.90 -17.21 12.02
N ILE A 106 -9.17 -16.68 11.02
CA ILE A 106 -9.20 -15.25 10.70
C ILE A 106 -10.50 -14.91 9.96
N ILE A 107 -10.90 -15.76 9.02
CA ILE A 107 -12.14 -15.60 8.24
C ILE A 107 -13.38 -15.70 9.14
N ASN A 108 -13.36 -16.58 10.14
CA ASN A 108 -14.44 -16.76 11.11
C ASN A 108 -14.47 -15.66 12.18
N GLY A 109 -13.46 -14.79 12.25
CA GLY A 109 -13.37 -13.72 13.24
C GLY A 109 -12.88 -14.16 14.63
N ASP A 110 -12.35 -15.38 14.75
CA ASP A 110 -11.87 -15.95 16.02
C ASP A 110 -10.49 -15.39 16.43
N SER A 111 -9.80 -14.69 15.52
CA SER A 111 -8.46 -14.15 15.75
C SER A 111 -8.48 -12.63 15.94
N THR A 112 -7.99 -12.17 17.09
CA THR A 112 -7.88 -10.75 17.45
C THR A 112 -6.46 -10.19 17.28
N VAL A 113 -5.48 -11.04 16.95
CA VAL A 113 -4.07 -10.64 16.86
C VAL A 113 -3.63 -10.61 15.39
N LEU A 114 -3.21 -9.44 14.92
CA LEU A 114 -2.72 -9.27 13.55
C LEU A 114 -1.42 -10.09 13.31
N PRO A 115 -1.45 -11.11 12.44
CA PRO A 115 -0.28 -11.90 12.09
C PRO A 115 0.82 -11.06 11.45
N TRP A 116 2.08 -11.51 11.59
CA TRP A 116 3.26 -10.76 11.11
C TRP A 116 3.23 -10.46 9.61
N TYR A 117 2.71 -11.36 8.78
CA TYR A 117 2.65 -11.17 7.33
C TYR A 117 1.62 -10.11 6.92
N LEU A 118 0.50 -9.98 7.65
CA LEU A 118 -0.46 -8.89 7.43
C LEU A 118 0.11 -7.54 7.87
N ARG A 119 1.02 -7.53 8.88
CA ARG A 119 1.77 -6.31 9.22
C ARG A 119 2.70 -5.89 8.09
N ILE A 120 3.38 -6.83 7.44
CA ILE A 120 4.21 -6.54 6.26
C ILE A 120 3.36 -6.01 5.12
N GLN A 121 2.21 -6.64 4.83
CA GLN A 121 1.25 -6.14 3.83
C GLN A 121 0.85 -4.69 4.15
N TRP A 122 0.52 -4.39 5.41
CA TRP A 122 0.18 -3.04 5.88
C TRP A 122 1.32 -2.04 5.70
N SER A 123 2.57 -2.42 6.03
CA SER A 123 3.75 -1.59 5.80
C SER A 123 3.95 -1.29 4.32
N LEU A 124 3.85 -2.31 3.47
CA LEU A 124 4.00 -2.15 2.02
C LEU A 124 2.90 -1.27 1.42
N TYR A 125 1.67 -1.36 1.92
CA TYR A 125 0.58 -0.46 1.51
C TYR A 125 0.95 1.01 1.72
N TYR A 126 1.46 1.37 2.90
CA TYR A 126 1.87 2.74 3.19
C TYR A 126 3.08 3.20 2.38
N VAL A 127 4.08 2.34 2.21
CA VAL A 127 5.27 2.68 1.40
C VAL A 127 4.88 2.86 -0.07
N SER A 128 4.04 1.97 -0.59
CA SER A 128 3.51 2.06 -1.95
C SER A 128 2.72 3.36 -2.15
N THR A 129 1.76 3.63 -1.27
CA THR A 129 0.92 4.84 -1.33
C THR A 129 1.72 6.12 -1.20
N THR A 130 2.65 6.20 -0.23
CA THR A 130 3.49 7.38 -0.05
C THR A 130 4.42 7.60 -1.24
N SER A 131 5.02 6.53 -1.78
CA SER A 131 5.85 6.64 -2.99
C SER A 131 5.05 7.16 -4.19
N ALA A 132 3.82 6.67 -4.38
CA ALA A 132 2.95 7.11 -5.48
C ALA A 132 2.56 8.58 -5.34
N ILE A 133 2.21 9.03 -4.13
CA ILE A 133 1.92 10.43 -3.83
C ILE A 133 3.16 11.30 -4.10
N THR A 134 4.33 10.89 -3.60
CA THR A 134 5.58 11.63 -3.81
C THR A 134 5.92 11.78 -5.29
N VAL A 135 5.86 10.69 -6.07
CA VAL A 135 6.12 10.73 -7.52
C VAL A 135 5.12 11.63 -8.23
N THR A 136 3.84 11.55 -7.86
CA THR A 136 2.78 12.39 -8.46
C THR A 136 2.98 13.87 -8.15
N LEU A 137 3.28 14.22 -6.90
CA LEU A 137 3.54 15.60 -6.50
C LEU A 137 4.77 16.17 -7.19
N LEU A 138 5.87 15.40 -7.23
CA LEU A 138 7.07 15.82 -7.96
C LEU A 138 6.76 16.08 -9.43
N PHE A 139 5.99 15.21 -10.08
CA PHE A 139 5.62 15.38 -11.48
C PHE A 139 4.82 16.68 -11.70
N ILE A 140 3.82 16.96 -10.86
CA ILE A 140 2.99 18.17 -10.97
C ILE A 140 3.84 19.43 -10.76
N LEU A 141 4.66 19.47 -9.71
CA LEU A 141 5.50 20.62 -9.38
C LEU A 141 6.49 20.95 -10.51
N ASN A 142 7.11 19.93 -11.11
CA ASN A 142 8.01 20.12 -12.24
C ASN A 142 7.30 20.71 -13.48
N ILE A 143 6.04 20.34 -13.70
CA ILE A 143 5.24 20.89 -14.81
C ILE A 143 4.87 22.35 -14.55
N GLU A 144 4.49 22.69 -13.31
CA GLU A 144 4.15 24.07 -12.94
C GLU A 144 5.35 25.00 -13.08
N GLU A 145 6.54 24.56 -12.65
CA GLU A 145 7.78 25.31 -12.82
C GLU A 145 8.09 25.57 -14.30
N ALA A 146 7.98 24.54 -15.15
CA ALA A 146 8.19 24.68 -16.59
C ALA A 146 7.19 25.66 -17.24
N ARG A 147 5.92 25.62 -16.82
CA ARG A 147 4.88 26.54 -17.31
C ARG A 147 5.16 27.98 -16.86
N SER A 148 5.52 28.18 -15.60
CA SER A 148 5.89 29.50 -15.06
C SER A 148 7.03 30.12 -15.86
N PHE A 149 8.09 29.36 -16.12
CA PHE A 149 9.22 29.82 -16.93
C PHE A 149 8.82 30.21 -18.36
N SER A 150 7.96 29.41 -19.00
CA SER A 150 7.47 29.70 -20.36
C SER A 150 6.60 30.97 -20.44
N SER A 151 5.96 31.38 -19.34
CA SER A 151 5.12 32.59 -19.30
C SER A 151 5.90 33.89 -19.02
N LEU A 152 7.16 33.77 -18.61
CA LEU A 152 8.06 34.90 -18.36
C LEU A 152 8.95 35.26 -19.57
N LEU A 153 8.95 34.42 -20.62
CA LEU A 153 9.62 34.61 -21.89
C LEU A 153 8.66 35.16 -22.95
#